data_AF-A0A6B0Z211-F1
#
_entry.id   AF-A0A6B0Z211-F1
#
_cell.length_a   1.000
_cell.length_b   1.000
_cell.length_c   1.000
_cell.angle_alpha   90.00
_cell.angle_beta   90.00
_cell.angle_gamma   90.00
#
_symmetry.space_group_name_H-M   'P 1'
#
loop_
_entity.id
_entity.type
_entity.pdbx_description
1 polymer ?
#
loop_
_entity_poly.entity_id
_entity_poly.type
_entity_poly.pdbx_seq_one_letter_code
_entity_poly.pdbx_strand_id
1 'polypeptide(L)'
;MQEPTKTFGRLAQRVAAEALRGRVQPLPVPMLTTFHRESYFNPKDLDLLLRLRSAIDNEESAGARERDIDLARLCLAASVEPVSSLRRDGRALRYVPTKERARPTEAFLEHAHRIELDMPVERVSIGGGVHLGDGRSMSVVQPHANFDLVLFSPPYPNNIDYTEVYKMEAWLLGMFSDAATFRSQRLKTVHSHPSLMRDPANDHSTHIAEVVAPLLHAIPEDRYSIQRRSMVCGYARDMAQTLESAWDRLRPGGSLVYIVGNSLHGKEGEGFVVAADLIMAELATHQGFSVDRLDVARRLHRRHSRSPFLRESVVFARKPRN
;
A
#
# COMPACT_ATOMS: atom_id res chain seq x y z
N MET A 1 -15.97 -22.22 -25.62
CA MET A 1 -15.50 -21.50 -24.42
C MET A 1 -14.29 -20.68 -24.85
N GLN A 2 -14.40 -19.34 -24.97
CA GLN A 2 -13.29 -18.50 -25.44
C GLN A 2 -12.21 -18.39 -24.36
N GLU A 3 -10.93 -18.42 -24.76
CA GLU A 3 -9.79 -18.31 -23.84
C GLU A 3 -9.87 -17.02 -23.00
N PRO A 4 -9.72 -17.11 -21.67
CA PRO A 4 -9.92 -15.98 -20.78
C PRO A 4 -8.89 -14.84 -20.91
N THR A 5 -7.74 -15.08 -21.53
CA THR A 5 -6.75 -14.05 -21.89
C THR A 5 -7.28 -13.18 -23.03
N LYS A 6 -7.71 -13.78 -24.14
CA LYS A 6 -8.29 -13.07 -25.30
C LYS A 6 -9.51 -12.21 -24.98
N THR A 7 -10.21 -12.50 -23.89
CA THR A 7 -11.38 -11.72 -23.45
C THR A 7 -11.04 -10.38 -22.79
N PHE A 8 -9.98 -10.28 -21.99
CA PHE A 8 -9.62 -9.01 -21.33
C PHE A 8 -9.00 -8.01 -22.30
N GLY A 9 -8.03 -8.41 -23.14
CA GLY A 9 -7.45 -7.51 -24.14
C GLY A 9 -8.49 -6.96 -25.10
N ARG A 10 -9.50 -7.75 -25.49
CA ARG A 10 -10.63 -7.24 -26.29
C ARG A 10 -11.42 -6.15 -25.57
N LEU A 11 -11.67 -6.29 -24.27
CA LEU A 11 -12.32 -5.24 -23.47
C LEU A 11 -11.45 -3.99 -23.41
N ALA A 12 -10.16 -4.13 -23.10
CA ALA A 12 -9.23 -3.00 -23.05
C ALA A 12 -9.15 -2.24 -24.39
N GLN A 13 -9.11 -2.95 -25.51
CA GLN A 13 -9.13 -2.35 -26.85
C GLN A 13 -10.43 -1.59 -27.14
N ARG A 14 -11.59 -2.14 -26.75
CA ARG A 14 -12.87 -1.42 -26.87
C ARG A 14 -12.89 -0.15 -26.03
N VAL A 15 -12.51 -0.24 -24.76
CA VAL A 15 -12.43 0.91 -23.83
C VAL A 15 -11.56 2.03 -24.42
N ALA A 16 -10.36 1.68 -24.88
CA ALA A 16 -9.44 2.64 -25.49
C ALA A 16 -10.02 3.27 -26.77
N ALA A 17 -10.66 2.46 -27.63
CA ALA A 17 -11.27 2.94 -28.87
C ALA A 17 -12.46 3.88 -28.62
N GLU A 18 -13.33 3.57 -27.66
CA GLU A 18 -14.48 4.41 -27.31
C GLU A 18 -14.04 5.76 -26.71
N ALA A 19 -13.03 5.74 -25.84
CA ALA A 19 -12.43 6.96 -25.30
C ALA A 19 -11.79 7.83 -26.40
N LEU A 20 -10.99 7.23 -27.28
CA LEU A 20 -10.28 7.95 -28.35
C LEU A 20 -11.22 8.53 -29.41
N ARG A 21 -12.30 7.82 -29.75
CA ARG A 21 -13.31 8.29 -30.72
C ARG A 21 -14.23 9.38 -30.16
N GLY A 22 -14.13 9.70 -28.87
CA GLY A 22 -14.98 10.69 -28.20
C GLY A 22 -16.44 10.27 -28.08
N ARG A 23 -16.74 8.97 -28.14
CA ARG A 23 -18.10 8.41 -28.05
C ARG A 23 -18.66 8.42 -26.63
N VAL A 24 -17.78 8.56 -25.65
CA VAL A 24 -18.10 8.75 -24.23
C VAL A 24 -17.74 10.15 -23.79
N GLN A 25 -18.62 10.76 -22.99
CA GLN A 25 -18.33 12.03 -22.32
C GLN A 25 -17.33 11.79 -21.18
N PRO A 26 -16.40 12.73 -20.92
CA PRO A 26 -15.51 12.64 -19.78
C PRO A 26 -16.30 12.76 -18.47
N LEU A 27 -15.90 12.02 -17.44
CA LEU A 27 -16.35 12.30 -16.08
C LEU A 27 -15.88 13.69 -15.61
N PRO A 28 -16.53 14.27 -14.57
CA PRO A 28 -16.04 15.48 -13.93
C PRO A 28 -14.59 15.32 -13.41
N VAL A 29 -13.80 16.39 -13.53
CA VAL A 29 -12.45 16.42 -12.95
C VAL A 29 -12.54 16.26 -11.43
N PRO A 30 -11.80 15.32 -10.81
CA PRO A 30 -11.82 15.15 -9.35
C PRO A 30 -11.37 16.42 -8.62
N MET A 31 -11.96 16.73 -7.46
CA MET A 31 -11.66 17.95 -6.68
C MET A 31 -10.20 18.05 -6.18
N LEU A 32 -9.40 17.00 -6.33
CA LEU A 32 -7.99 17.01 -5.98
C LEU A 32 -7.26 18.08 -6.81
N THR A 33 -6.74 19.09 -6.11
CA THR A 33 -6.05 20.25 -6.72
C THR A 33 -4.92 19.88 -7.69
N THR A 34 -4.35 18.68 -7.58
CA THR A 34 -3.35 18.14 -8.50
C THR A 34 -3.86 18.04 -9.94
N PHE A 35 -5.14 17.69 -10.17
CA PHE A 35 -5.74 17.58 -11.51
C PHE A 35 -6.07 18.94 -12.14
N HIS A 36 -6.16 20.00 -11.33
CA HIS A 36 -6.47 21.35 -11.80
C HIS A 36 -5.23 22.18 -12.16
N ARG A 37 -4.03 21.59 -12.08
CA ARG A 37 -2.78 22.24 -12.45
C ARG A 37 -2.33 21.78 -13.83
N GLU A 38 -2.41 22.67 -14.81
CA GLU A 38 -2.02 22.38 -16.20
C GLU A 38 -0.54 22.01 -16.37
N SER A 39 0.31 22.48 -15.45
CA SER A 39 1.72 22.07 -15.40
C SER A 39 1.87 20.58 -15.07
N TYR A 40 0.92 20.00 -14.32
CA TYR A 40 0.94 18.59 -13.93
C TYR A 40 0.24 17.71 -14.94
N PHE A 41 -0.90 18.16 -15.47
CA PHE A 41 -1.68 17.42 -16.47
C PHE A 41 -2.00 18.31 -17.66
N ASN A 42 -1.70 17.83 -18.87
CA ASN A 42 -2.22 18.45 -20.08
C ASN A 42 -3.76 18.32 -20.08
N PRO A 43 -4.53 19.40 -20.32
CA PRO A 43 -6.00 19.32 -20.33
C PRO A 43 -6.58 18.26 -21.29
N LYS A 44 -5.98 18.06 -22.46
CA LYS A 44 -6.44 17.04 -23.43
C LYS A 44 -6.16 15.62 -22.95
N ASP A 45 -5.03 15.41 -22.29
CA ASP A 45 -4.68 14.09 -21.76
C ASP A 45 -5.52 13.75 -20.53
N LEU A 46 -5.84 14.74 -19.68
CA LEU A 46 -6.75 14.57 -18.57
C LEU A 46 -8.18 14.26 -19.04
N ASP A 47 -8.68 14.97 -20.06
CA ASP A 47 -9.96 14.67 -20.69
C ASP A 47 -10.02 13.21 -21.17
N LEU A 48 -8.97 12.74 -21.82
CA LEU A 48 -8.91 11.36 -22.31
C LEU A 48 -8.80 10.32 -21.18
N LEU A 49 -8.10 10.61 -20.07
CA LEU A 49 -8.13 9.76 -18.86
C LEU A 49 -9.55 9.67 -18.28
N LEU A 50 -10.28 10.78 -18.25
CA LEU A 50 -11.66 10.81 -17.75
C LEU A 50 -12.63 10.07 -18.68
N ARG A 51 -12.41 10.12 -20.00
CA ARG A 51 -13.15 9.30 -20.98
C ARG A 51 -12.84 7.82 -20.85
N LEU A 52 -11.59 7.45 -20.60
CA LEU A 52 -11.23 6.05 -20.30
C LEU A 52 -12.01 5.54 -19.08
N ARG A 53 -12.10 6.34 -18.01
CA ARG A 53 -12.94 6.00 -16.86
C ARG A 53 -14.41 5.81 -17.23
N SER A 54 -15.00 6.78 -17.95
CA SER A 54 -16.39 6.65 -18.42
C SER A 54 -16.62 5.40 -19.27
N ALA A 55 -15.68 5.05 -20.15
CA ALA A 55 -15.78 3.85 -20.98
C ALA A 55 -15.73 2.57 -20.14
N ILE A 56 -14.93 2.53 -19.07
CA ILE A 56 -14.89 1.40 -18.12
C ILE A 56 -16.23 1.28 -17.39
N ASP A 57 -16.76 2.39 -16.87
CA ASP A 57 -18.04 2.41 -16.13
C ASP A 57 -19.23 2.00 -17.04
N ASN A 58 -19.17 2.34 -18.34
CA ASN A 58 -20.15 1.87 -19.33
C ASN A 58 -20.06 0.36 -19.59
N GLU A 59 -18.85 -0.20 -19.67
CA GLU A 59 -18.65 -1.65 -19.83
C GLU A 59 -19.15 -2.41 -18.61
N GLU A 60 -18.93 -1.88 -17.39
CA GLU A 60 -19.49 -2.44 -16.15
C GLU A 60 -21.03 -2.41 -16.19
N SER A 61 -21.62 -1.28 -16.55
CA SER A 61 -23.07 -1.11 -16.69
C SER A 61 -23.68 -2.03 -17.76
N ALA A 62 -22.90 -2.40 -18.78
CA ALA A 62 -23.29 -3.33 -19.84
C ALA A 62 -23.15 -4.82 -19.42
N GLY A 63 -22.76 -5.10 -18.18
CA GLY A 63 -22.63 -6.46 -17.65
C GLY A 63 -21.33 -7.16 -18.04
N ALA A 64 -20.26 -6.42 -18.34
CA ALA A 64 -18.93 -7.00 -18.46
C ALA A 64 -18.52 -7.70 -17.14
N ARG A 65 -17.62 -8.67 -17.23
CA ARG A 65 -17.18 -9.44 -16.07
C ARG A 65 -16.46 -8.54 -15.07
N GLU A 66 -16.86 -8.57 -13.80
CA GLU A 66 -16.30 -7.79 -12.70
C GLU A 66 -14.76 -7.82 -12.68
N ARG A 67 -14.18 -9.02 -12.78
CA ARG A 67 -12.71 -9.19 -12.88
C ARG A 67 -12.08 -8.36 -14.00
N ASP A 68 -12.67 -8.34 -15.19
CA ASP A 68 -12.09 -7.60 -16.32
C ASP A 68 -12.25 -6.09 -16.14
N ILE A 69 -13.33 -5.65 -15.48
CA ILE A 69 -13.52 -4.25 -15.08
C ILE A 69 -12.47 -3.84 -14.04
N ASP A 70 -12.19 -4.67 -13.04
CA ASP A 70 -11.16 -4.39 -12.04
C ASP A 70 -9.76 -4.30 -12.67
N LEU A 71 -9.44 -5.19 -13.61
CA LEU A 71 -8.19 -5.11 -14.36
C LEU A 71 -8.12 -3.85 -15.24
N ALA A 72 -9.24 -3.42 -15.84
CA ALA A 72 -9.30 -2.17 -16.59
C ALA A 72 -9.12 -0.94 -15.67
N ARG A 73 -9.74 -0.93 -14.48
CA ARG A 73 -9.52 0.10 -13.45
C ARG A 73 -8.06 0.14 -13.00
N LEU A 74 -7.42 -1.02 -12.86
CA LEU A 74 -5.98 -1.11 -12.57
C LEU A 74 -5.13 -0.51 -13.69
N CYS A 75 -5.46 -0.77 -14.96
CA CYS A 75 -4.78 -0.15 -16.11
C CYS A 75 -4.93 1.37 -16.11
N LEU A 76 -6.14 1.87 -15.83
CA LEU A 76 -6.42 3.30 -15.72
C LEU A 76 -5.58 3.95 -14.61
N ALA A 77 -5.56 3.35 -13.42
CA ALA A 77 -4.75 3.84 -12.30
C ALA A 77 -3.26 3.84 -12.64
N ALA A 78 -2.75 2.76 -13.25
CA ALA A 78 -1.35 2.66 -13.63
C ALA A 78 -0.94 3.72 -14.68
N SER A 79 -1.88 4.20 -15.50
CA SER A 79 -1.67 5.22 -16.53
C SER A 79 -1.52 6.64 -15.98
N VAL A 80 -1.95 6.92 -14.75
CA VAL A 80 -2.01 8.29 -14.19
C VAL A 80 -0.64 8.93 -14.06
N GLU A 81 0.32 8.22 -13.44
CA GLU A 81 1.67 8.76 -13.32
C GLU A 81 2.29 8.99 -14.70
N PRO A 82 2.42 7.99 -15.61
CA PRO A 82 3.02 8.17 -16.94
C PRO A 82 2.47 9.34 -17.77
N VAL A 83 1.17 9.63 -17.66
CA VAL A 83 0.50 10.73 -18.38
C VAL A 83 0.77 12.10 -17.74
N SER A 84 1.12 12.15 -16.46
CA SER A 84 1.40 13.39 -15.73
C SER A 84 2.87 13.81 -15.81
N SER A 85 3.13 15.09 -15.52
CA SER A 85 4.47 15.62 -15.23
C SER A 85 4.94 15.34 -13.78
N LEU A 86 4.27 14.42 -13.07
CA LEU A 86 4.59 14.05 -11.69
C LEU A 86 5.25 12.67 -11.63
N ARG A 87 6.04 12.43 -10.59
CA ARG A 87 6.66 11.13 -10.32
C ARG A 87 6.65 10.83 -8.83
N ARG A 88 6.32 9.61 -8.45
CA ARG A 88 6.52 9.11 -7.08
C ARG A 88 8.02 9.02 -6.77
N ASP A 89 8.49 9.75 -5.76
CA ASP A 89 9.89 9.69 -5.32
C ASP A 89 10.12 8.83 -4.07
N GLY A 90 9.06 8.12 -3.65
CA GLY A 90 9.02 7.29 -2.45
C GLY A 90 8.47 8.00 -1.23
N ARG A 91 8.37 9.34 -1.18
CA ARG A 91 7.76 10.07 -0.05
C ARG A 91 6.66 11.02 -0.48
N ALA A 92 6.75 11.54 -1.69
CA ALA A 92 5.82 12.51 -2.25
C ALA A 92 5.71 12.36 -3.77
N LEU A 93 4.83 13.17 -4.34
CA LEU A 93 4.75 13.41 -5.77
C LEU A 93 5.67 14.57 -6.13
N ARG A 94 6.72 14.28 -6.90
CA ARG A 94 7.67 15.27 -7.38
C ARG A 94 7.29 15.75 -8.77
N TYR A 95 7.24 17.06 -8.96
CA TYR A 95 7.10 17.67 -10.27
C TYR A 95 8.39 17.55 -11.09
N VAL A 96 8.27 17.05 -12.31
CA VAL A 96 9.35 16.83 -13.27
C VAL A 96 8.92 17.45 -14.61
N PRO A 97 9.23 18.74 -14.86
CA PRO A 97 8.75 19.46 -16.06
C PRO A 97 9.26 18.85 -17.38
N THR A 98 10.43 18.21 -17.34
CA THR A 98 11.07 17.58 -18.51
C THR A 98 10.67 16.13 -18.71
N LYS A 99 9.69 15.63 -17.94
CA LYS A 99 9.23 14.25 -18.05
C LYS A 99 8.52 14.04 -19.38
N GLU A 100 8.97 13.04 -20.13
CA GLU A 100 8.23 12.55 -21.29
C GLU A 100 6.93 11.90 -20.82
N ARG A 101 5.80 12.38 -21.35
CA ARG A 101 4.46 11.94 -20.98
C ARG A 101 3.96 10.94 -22.00
N ALA A 102 3.46 9.81 -21.52
CA ALA A 102 2.75 8.86 -22.37
C ALA A 102 1.38 9.42 -22.75
N ARG A 103 0.83 8.99 -23.88
CA ARG A 103 -0.58 9.26 -24.20
C ARG A 103 -1.47 8.34 -23.37
N PRO A 104 -2.62 8.83 -22.85
CA PRO A 104 -3.49 8.05 -21.97
C PRO A 104 -3.90 6.68 -22.48
N THR A 105 -4.36 6.58 -23.74
CA THR A 105 -4.79 5.31 -24.34
C THR A 105 -3.63 4.37 -24.60
N GLU A 106 -2.46 4.88 -24.98
CA GLU A 106 -1.25 4.09 -25.19
C GLU A 106 -0.75 3.50 -23.86
N ALA A 107 -0.67 4.32 -22.80
CA ALA A 107 -0.31 3.86 -21.46
C ALA A 107 -1.30 2.80 -20.93
N PHE A 108 -2.60 3.04 -21.11
CA PHE A 108 -3.66 2.11 -20.71
C PHE A 108 -3.51 0.75 -21.40
N LEU A 109 -3.32 0.75 -22.72
CA LEU A 109 -3.15 -0.48 -23.51
C LEU A 109 -1.83 -1.20 -23.22
N GLU A 110 -0.76 -0.47 -22.95
CA GLU A 110 0.50 -1.06 -22.52
C GLU A 110 0.34 -1.80 -21.17
N HIS A 111 -0.35 -1.19 -20.21
CA HIS A 111 -0.66 -1.85 -18.94
C HIS A 111 -1.59 -3.06 -19.12
N ALA A 112 -2.59 -2.97 -19.99
CA ALA A 112 -3.45 -4.11 -20.31
C ALA A 112 -2.64 -5.27 -20.90
N HIS A 113 -1.72 -4.98 -21.83
CA HIS A 113 -0.85 -6.00 -22.42
C HIS A 113 0.06 -6.67 -21.39
N ARG A 114 0.65 -5.89 -20.46
CA ARG A 114 1.46 -6.44 -19.36
C ARG A 114 0.64 -7.38 -18.48
N ILE A 115 -0.58 -6.98 -18.11
CA ILE A 115 -1.49 -7.83 -17.35
C ILE A 115 -1.82 -9.11 -18.11
N GLU A 116 -2.06 -9.05 -19.43
CA GLU A 116 -2.32 -10.24 -20.24
C GLU A 116 -1.14 -11.22 -20.27
N LEU A 117 0.09 -10.71 -20.30
CA LEU A 117 1.31 -11.52 -20.24
C LEU A 117 1.50 -12.19 -18.86
N ASP A 118 1.08 -11.52 -17.79
CA ASP A 118 1.15 -12.03 -16.41
C ASP A 118 0.03 -13.03 -16.07
N MET A 119 -1.02 -13.12 -16.90
CA MET A 119 -2.14 -14.03 -16.64
C MET A 119 -1.71 -15.49 -16.86
N PRO A 120 -1.98 -16.39 -15.90
CA PRO A 120 -1.60 -17.78 -16.04
C PRO A 120 -2.36 -18.44 -17.20
N VAL A 121 -1.63 -19.21 -18.01
CA VAL A 121 -2.20 -19.98 -19.13
C VAL A 121 -3.09 -21.12 -18.59
N GLU A 122 -2.64 -21.76 -17.52
CA GLU A 122 -3.36 -22.84 -16.84
C GLU A 122 -3.96 -22.37 -15.53
N ARG A 123 -5.23 -22.71 -15.30
CA ARG A 123 -5.89 -22.42 -14.03
C ARG A 123 -5.69 -23.59 -13.08
N VAL A 124 -4.94 -23.36 -12.01
CA VAL A 124 -4.99 -24.24 -10.84
C VAL A 124 -6.24 -23.89 -10.05
N SER A 125 -7.13 -24.86 -9.83
CA SER A 125 -8.30 -24.65 -8.96
C SER A 125 -7.83 -24.60 -7.52
N ILE A 126 -7.85 -23.40 -6.94
CA ILE A 126 -7.63 -23.17 -5.53
C ILE A 126 -8.88 -22.54 -4.93
N GLY A 127 -9.27 -23.00 -3.75
CA GLY A 127 -10.27 -22.31 -2.94
C GLY A 127 -9.61 -21.14 -2.23
N GLY A 128 -10.24 -19.97 -2.25
CA GLY A 128 -9.74 -18.77 -1.58
C GLY A 128 -10.86 -17.75 -1.38
N GLY A 129 -10.75 -16.97 -0.31
CA GLY A 129 -11.62 -15.83 -0.03
C GLY A 129 -10.81 -14.54 -0.04
N VAL A 130 -11.39 -13.47 -0.59
CA VAL A 130 -10.85 -12.12 -0.50
C VAL A 130 -11.82 -11.30 0.33
N HIS A 131 -11.32 -10.64 1.36
CA HIS A 131 -12.13 -9.87 2.29
C HIS A 131 -11.61 -8.44 2.37
N LEU A 132 -12.52 -7.47 2.23
CA LEU A 132 -12.24 -6.07 2.52
C LEU A 132 -12.29 -5.85 4.03
N GLY A 133 -11.18 -5.45 4.64
CA GLY A 133 -11.11 -5.21 6.07
C GLY A 133 -9.78 -4.60 6.53
N ASP A 134 -9.68 -4.36 7.82
CA ASP A 134 -8.45 -3.90 8.46
C ASP A 134 -7.61 -5.11 8.89
N GLY A 135 -6.42 -5.25 8.28
CA GLY A 135 -5.50 -6.35 8.57
C GLY A 135 -5.00 -6.38 10.02
N ARG A 136 -5.14 -5.30 10.79
CA ARG A 136 -4.77 -5.28 12.22
C ARG A 136 -5.75 -6.03 13.10
N SER A 137 -7.05 -6.02 12.77
CA SER A 137 -8.09 -6.70 13.57
C SER A 137 -8.57 -8.01 12.95
N MET A 138 -8.43 -8.14 11.62
CA MET A 138 -8.87 -9.29 10.84
C MET A 138 -10.32 -9.71 11.14
N SER A 139 -11.20 -8.77 11.53
CA SER A 139 -12.54 -9.04 12.06
C SER A 139 -13.48 -9.78 11.09
N VAL A 140 -13.19 -9.72 9.80
CA VAL A 140 -13.89 -10.45 8.72
C VAL A 140 -13.61 -11.96 8.75
N VAL A 141 -12.58 -12.39 9.49
CA VAL A 141 -12.21 -13.78 9.68
C VAL A 141 -12.50 -14.16 11.13
N GLN A 142 -13.25 -15.25 11.31
CA GLN A 142 -13.63 -15.76 12.63
C GLN A 142 -12.38 -15.98 13.50
N PRO A 143 -12.42 -15.60 14.79
CA PRO A 143 -11.44 -16.04 15.76
C PRO A 143 -11.32 -17.57 15.74
N HIS A 144 -10.12 -18.09 15.99
CA HIS A 144 -9.86 -19.53 16.01
C HIS A 144 -10.16 -20.25 14.67
N ALA A 145 -10.01 -19.55 13.54
CA ALA A 145 -10.08 -20.12 12.20
C ALA A 145 -9.04 -21.24 11.92
N ASN A 146 -8.14 -21.52 12.87
CA ASN A 146 -7.18 -22.63 12.85
C ASN A 146 -6.26 -22.66 11.63
N PHE A 147 -5.79 -21.50 11.17
CA PHE A 147 -4.85 -21.46 10.04
C PHE A 147 -3.51 -22.10 10.40
N ASP A 148 -2.91 -22.74 9.39
CA ASP A 148 -1.54 -23.26 9.42
C ASP A 148 -0.47 -22.17 9.40
N LEU A 149 -0.76 -21.08 8.67
CA LEU A 149 0.18 -20.01 8.38
C LEU A 149 -0.55 -18.67 8.35
N VAL A 150 0.03 -17.68 9.03
CA VAL A 150 -0.24 -16.27 8.81
C VAL A 150 1.02 -15.67 8.21
N LEU A 151 0.90 -15.13 7.00
CA LEU A 151 2.00 -14.53 6.24
C LEU A 151 1.62 -13.09 5.85
N PHE A 152 2.44 -12.10 6.21
CA PHE A 152 2.20 -10.71 5.80
C PHE A 152 3.46 -9.87 5.68
N SER A 153 3.33 -8.69 5.06
CA SER A 153 4.34 -7.65 5.01
C SER A 153 3.66 -6.32 5.31
N PRO A 154 3.73 -5.81 6.55
CA PRO A 154 3.01 -4.59 6.91
C PRO A 154 3.67 -3.37 6.22
N PRO A 155 2.98 -2.22 6.10
CA PRO A 155 3.63 -0.97 5.70
C PRO A 155 4.78 -0.63 6.65
N TYR A 156 6.03 -0.60 6.14
CA TYR A 156 7.20 -0.37 7.00
C TYR A 156 7.22 1.05 7.55
N PRO A 157 7.76 1.30 8.76
CA PRO A 157 7.80 2.64 9.36
C PRO A 157 8.87 3.54 8.71
N ASN A 158 8.83 3.71 7.39
CA ASN A 158 9.88 4.24 6.53
C ASN A 158 9.60 5.66 5.97
N ASN A 159 8.61 6.35 6.53
CA ASN A 159 8.11 7.67 6.10
C ASN A 159 7.33 7.67 4.79
N ILE A 160 6.80 6.53 4.35
CA ILE A 160 5.98 6.45 3.15
C ILE A 160 4.50 6.49 3.55
N ASP A 161 3.82 7.55 3.13
CA ASP A 161 2.36 7.68 3.19
C ASP A 161 1.78 7.19 1.87
N TYR A 162 1.40 5.91 1.82
CA TYR A 162 0.90 5.29 0.59
C TYR A 162 -0.38 5.98 0.08
N THR A 163 -1.25 6.43 0.97
CA THR A 163 -2.47 7.11 0.56
C THR A 163 -2.17 8.47 -0.08
N GLU A 164 -1.14 9.18 0.38
CA GLU A 164 -0.67 10.42 -0.25
C GLU A 164 0.06 10.16 -1.58
N VAL A 165 0.91 9.13 -1.65
CA VAL A 165 1.71 8.79 -2.83
C VAL A 165 0.85 8.29 -4.00
N TYR A 166 -0.27 7.62 -3.71
CA TYR A 166 -1.22 7.08 -4.71
C TYR A 166 -2.53 7.89 -4.79
N LYS A 167 -2.54 9.13 -4.29
CA LYS A 167 -3.77 9.93 -4.25
C LYS A 167 -4.31 10.24 -5.65
N MET A 168 -3.46 10.45 -6.66
CA MET A 168 -3.97 10.80 -7.99
C MET A 168 -4.79 9.64 -8.56
N GLU A 169 -4.27 8.42 -8.46
CA GLU A 169 -4.93 7.19 -8.87
C GLU A 169 -6.24 6.98 -8.12
N ALA A 170 -6.20 7.06 -6.79
CA ALA A 170 -7.37 6.82 -5.96
C ALA A 170 -8.50 7.85 -6.21
N TRP A 171 -8.14 9.13 -6.37
CA TRP A 171 -9.10 10.19 -6.71
C TRP A 171 -9.63 10.04 -8.14
N LEU A 172 -8.77 9.66 -9.11
CA LEU A 172 -9.22 9.40 -10.48
C LEU A 172 -10.21 8.24 -10.52
N LEU A 173 -9.99 7.17 -9.76
CA LEU A 173 -10.90 6.02 -9.63
C LEU A 173 -12.17 6.33 -8.85
N GLY A 174 -12.28 7.50 -8.22
CA GLY A 174 -13.45 7.88 -7.42
C GLY A 174 -13.51 7.25 -6.03
N MET A 175 -12.37 6.79 -5.49
CA MET A 175 -12.30 6.28 -4.11
C MET A 175 -12.50 7.38 -3.06
N PHE A 176 -12.29 8.65 -3.45
CA PHE A 176 -12.49 9.82 -2.60
C PHE A 176 -13.26 10.89 -3.37
N SER A 177 -14.27 11.45 -2.72
CA SER A 177 -15.07 12.57 -3.21
C SER A 177 -14.54 13.92 -2.75
N ASP A 178 -13.89 13.95 -1.58
CA ASP A 178 -13.54 15.18 -0.89
C ASP A 178 -12.35 15.00 0.08
N ALA A 179 -11.84 16.12 0.61
CA ALA A 179 -10.70 16.12 1.49
C ALA A 179 -10.95 15.42 2.83
N ALA A 180 -12.21 15.37 3.30
CA ALA A 180 -12.55 14.77 4.58
C ALA A 180 -12.54 13.23 4.49
N THR A 181 -13.13 12.65 3.44
CA THR A 181 -13.07 11.21 3.14
C THR A 181 -11.64 10.75 2.89
N PHE A 182 -10.86 11.53 2.13
CA PHE A 182 -9.42 11.30 1.95
C PHE A 182 -8.66 11.30 3.27
N ARG A 183 -8.84 12.32 4.12
CA ARG A 183 -8.19 12.40 5.44
C ARG A 183 -8.61 11.24 6.34
N SER A 184 -9.90 10.91 6.37
CA SER A 184 -10.44 9.79 7.15
C SER A 184 -9.76 8.47 6.78
N GLN A 185 -9.60 8.19 5.48
CA GLN A 185 -8.88 7.00 5.03
C GLN A 185 -7.40 7.01 5.44
N ARG A 186 -6.72 8.16 5.34
CA ARG A 186 -5.32 8.28 5.78
C ARG A 186 -5.13 8.05 7.28
N LEU A 187 -6.14 8.36 8.09
CA LEU A 187 -6.10 8.12 9.54
C LEU A 187 -6.30 6.64 9.89
N LYS A 188 -6.84 5.82 8.98
CA LYS A 188 -7.04 4.38 9.17
C LYS A 188 -5.80 3.54 8.85
N THR A 189 -4.79 4.04 8.15
CA THR A 189 -3.60 3.25 7.78
C THR A 189 -2.75 2.88 8.99
N VAL A 190 -1.79 1.97 8.84
CA VAL A 190 -0.74 1.75 9.87
C VAL A 190 0.05 3.03 10.09
N HIS A 191 0.52 3.28 11.32
CA HIS A 191 1.39 4.41 11.70
C HIS A 191 2.81 4.29 11.12
N SER A 192 2.92 4.10 9.80
CA SER A 192 4.17 3.85 9.08
C SER A 192 4.90 5.12 8.64
N HIS A 193 4.32 6.29 8.91
CA HIS A 193 4.84 7.59 8.52
C HIS A 193 4.45 8.71 9.51
N PRO A 194 5.24 9.79 9.59
CA PRO A 194 4.99 10.92 10.51
C PRO A 194 4.17 12.06 9.89
N SER A 195 3.68 11.91 8.64
CA SER A 195 2.99 12.99 7.91
C SER A 195 1.61 13.36 8.47
N LEU A 196 1.06 12.55 9.38
CA LEU A 196 -0.19 12.80 10.07
C LEU A 196 -0.01 12.61 11.57
N MET A 197 -0.37 13.64 12.32
CA MET A 197 -0.61 13.49 13.75
C MET A 197 -1.94 12.78 13.95
N ARG A 198 -1.89 11.75 14.77
CA ARG A 198 -3.05 11.04 15.30
C ARG A 198 -3.07 11.27 16.79
N ASP A 199 -4.27 11.30 17.36
CA ASP A 199 -4.41 11.49 18.79
C ASP A 199 -3.64 10.36 19.51
N PRO A 200 -2.83 10.69 20.53
CA PRO A 200 -2.20 9.66 21.33
C PRO A 200 -3.30 8.81 21.94
N ALA A 201 -3.38 7.53 21.55
CA ALA A 201 -4.27 6.63 22.26
C ALA A 201 -3.79 6.54 23.72
N ASN A 202 -4.72 6.60 24.67
CA ASN A 202 -4.49 6.41 26.11
C ASN A 202 -4.18 4.94 26.43
N ASP A 203 -3.23 4.35 25.72
CA ASP A 203 -2.88 2.95 25.88
C ASP A 203 -1.69 2.84 26.83
N HIS A 204 -1.95 2.26 28.00
CA HIS A 204 -1.01 2.08 29.10
C HIS A 204 -0.30 0.72 29.06
N SER A 205 -0.31 -0.01 27.93
CA SER A 205 0.41 -1.27 27.82
C SER A 205 1.89 -1.11 28.15
N THR A 206 2.28 -1.65 29.32
CA THR A 206 3.65 -1.55 29.86
C THR A 206 4.66 -2.19 28.92
N HIS A 207 4.31 -3.33 28.31
CA HIS A 207 5.18 -4.03 27.36
C HIS A 207 5.43 -3.23 26.09
N ILE A 208 4.41 -2.57 25.51
CA ILE A 208 4.63 -1.71 24.34
C ILE A 208 5.59 -0.58 24.71
N ALA A 209 5.40 0.05 25.87
CA ALA A 209 6.27 1.13 26.35
C ALA A 209 7.72 0.67 26.53
N GLU A 210 7.94 -0.52 27.11
CA GLU A 210 9.26 -1.14 27.28
C GLU A 210 9.95 -1.38 25.94
N VAL A 211 9.25 -1.97 24.97
CA VAL A 211 9.79 -2.26 23.63
C VAL A 211 10.25 -1.00 22.90
N VAL A 212 9.47 0.08 22.99
CA VAL A 212 9.78 1.32 22.26
C VAL A 212 10.72 2.27 23.00
N ALA A 213 10.90 2.12 24.32
CA ALA A 213 11.68 3.05 25.13
C ALA A 213 13.10 3.32 24.59
N PRO A 214 13.90 2.33 24.14
CA PRO A 214 15.22 2.59 23.56
C PRO A 214 15.17 3.47 22.31
N LEU A 215 14.16 3.29 21.45
CA LEU A 215 13.96 4.11 20.26
C LEU A 215 13.54 5.53 20.64
N LEU A 216 12.65 5.67 21.61
CA LEU A 216 12.19 6.98 22.08
C LEU A 216 13.31 7.81 22.70
N HIS A 217 14.32 7.17 23.30
CA HIS A 217 15.52 7.83 23.80
C HIS A 217 16.48 8.23 22.66
N ALA A 218 16.55 7.43 21.59
CA ALA A 218 17.41 7.70 20.44
C ALA A 218 16.83 8.74 19.45
N ILE A 219 15.56 9.11 19.57
CA ILE A 219 14.95 10.13 18.70
C ILE A 219 15.61 11.49 18.96
N PRO A 220 16.17 12.16 17.93
CA PRO A 220 16.74 13.49 18.08
C PRO A 220 15.67 14.52 18.48
N GLU A 221 16.03 15.41 19.39
CA GLU A 221 15.22 16.58 19.76
C GLU A 221 15.33 17.66 18.68
N ASP A 222 14.56 17.47 17.61
CA ASP A 222 14.38 18.46 16.54
C ASP A 222 12.89 18.75 16.31
N ARG A 223 12.57 19.61 15.33
CA ARG A 223 11.18 19.98 14.99
C ARG A 223 10.26 18.81 14.59
N TYR A 224 10.81 17.61 14.41
CA TYR A 224 10.09 16.39 14.04
C TYR A 224 10.02 15.37 15.17
N SER A 225 10.54 15.67 16.36
CA SER A 225 10.62 14.72 17.48
C SER A 225 9.24 14.21 17.88
N ILE A 226 8.24 15.09 18.00
CA ILE A 226 6.86 14.74 18.35
C ILE A 226 6.25 13.77 17.33
N GLN A 227 6.38 14.04 16.03
CA GLN A 227 5.82 13.19 14.98
C GLN A 227 6.53 11.82 14.92
N ARG A 228 7.86 11.79 15.12
CA ARG A 228 8.63 10.54 15.18
C ARG A 228 8.24 9.68 16.39
N ARG A 229 8.08 10.30 17.57
CA ARG A 229 7.61 9.63 18.79
C ARG A 229 6.21 9.05 18.57
N SER A 230 5.29 9.83 18.02
CA SER A 230 3.93 9.39 17.68
C SER A 230 3.93 8.20 16.69
N MET A 231 4.74 8.26 15.63
CA MET A 231 4.87 7.19 14.65
C MET A 231 5.44 5.90 15.28
N VAL A 232 6.51 5.98 16.08
CA VAL A 232 7.11 4.80 16.73
C VAL A 232 6.13 4.11 17.67
N CYS A 233 5.48 4.87 18.58
CA CYS A 233 4.50 4.30 19.50
C CYS A 233 3.27 3.75 18.77
N GLY A 234 2.76 4.49 17.78
CA GLY A 234 1.62 4.06 16.99
C GLY A 234 1.91 2.79 16.18
N TYR A 235 3.12 2.68 15.61
CA TYR A 235 3.51 1.50 14.84
C TYR A 235 3.59 0.27 15.74
N ALA A 236 4.22 0.39 16.92
CA ALA A 236 4.27 -0.72 17.88
C ALA A 236 2.87 -1.17 18.32
N ARG A 237 1.94 -0.22 18.54
CA ARG A 237 0.54 -0.53 18.86
C ARG A 237 -0.18 -1.26 17.72
N ASP A 238 -0.08 -0.75 16.50
CA ASP A 238 -0.71 -1.38 15.33
C ASP A 238 -0.19 -2.81 15.12
N MET A 239 1.13 -3.01 15.32
CA MET A 239 1.74 -4.33 15.16
C MET A 239 1.38 -5.26 16.32
N ALA A 240 1.29 -4.77 17.56
CA ALA A 240 0.80 -5.57 18.69
C ALA A 240 -0.61 -6.11 18.41
N GLN A 241 -1.53 -5.24 17.97
CA GLN A 241 -2.89 -5.64 17.59
C GLN A 241 -2.92 -6.65 16.43
N THR A 242 -2.05 -6.45 15.43
CA THR A 242 -1.92 -7.38 14.29
C THR A 242 -1.45 -8.75 14.75
N LEU A 243 -0.47 -8.80 15.65
CA LEU A 243 0.10 -10.02 16.20
C LEU A 243 -0.88 -10.76 17.11
N GLU A 244 -1.64 -10.04 17.93
CA GLU A 244 -2.77 -10.57 18.71
C GLU A 244 -3.82 -11.21 17.78
N SER A 245 -4.22 -10.48 16.75
CA SER A 245 -5.18 -10.99 15.78
C SER A 245 -4.65 -12.23 15.03
N ALA A 246 -3.35 -12.29 14.74
CA ALA A 246 -2.72 -13.46 14.14
C ALA A 246 -2.68 -14.65 15.12
N TRP A 247 -2.37 -14.39 16.38
CA TRP A 247 -2.36 -15.38 17.45
C TRP A 247 -3.71 -16.08 17.58
N ASP A 248 -4.80 -15.32 17.59
CA ASP A 248 -6.15 -15.87 17.76
C ASP A 248 -6.59 -16.78 16.61
N ARG A 249 -6.04 -16.57 15.41
CA ARG A 249 -6.44 -17.27 14.18
C ARG A 249 -5.52 -18.44 13.83
N LEU A 250 -4.30 -18.47 14.36
CA LEU A 250 -3.38 -19.59 14.20
C LEU A 250 -3.77 -20.75 15.11
N ARG A 251 -3.72 -21.97 14.55
CA ARG A 251 -3.79 -23.20 15.35
C ARG A 251 -2.54 -23.37 16.22
N PRO A 252 -2.58 -24.12 17.33
CA PRO A 252 -1.38 -24.52 18.05
C PRO A 252 -0.38 -25.21 17.11
N GLY A 253 0.90 -24.80 17.17
CA GLY A 253 1.93 -25.23 16.22
C GLY A 253 1.94 -24.51 14.86
N GLY A 254 0.97 -23.63 14.60
CA GLY A 254 0.89 -22.82 13.38
C GLY A 254 2.01 -21.79 13.27
N SER A 255 2.35 -21.42 12.05
CA SER A 255 3.48 -20.53 11.75
C SER A 255 3.03 -19.09 11.54
N LEU A 256 3.80 -18.16 12.08
CA LEU A 256 3.73 -16.74 11.79
C LEU A 256 4.99 -16.36 11.00
N VAL A 257 4.80 -15.79 9.82
CA VAL A 257 5.89 -15.27 9.00
C VAL A 257 5.58 -13.83 8.60
N TYR A 258 6.52 -12.92 8.81
CA TYR A 258 6.36 -11.56 8.31
C TYR A 258 7.65 -11.01 7.73
N ILE A 259 7.49 -10.15 6.71
CA ILE A 259 8.59 -9.45 6.05
C ILE A 259 8.51 -7.98 6.46
N VAL A 260 9.59 -7.44 7.00
CA VAL A 260 9.63 -6.04 7.43
C VAL A 260 10.98 -5.39 7.19
N GLY A 261 10.96 -4.12 6.77
CA GLY A 261 12.14 -3.31 6.52
C GLY A 261 12.47 -2.35 7.67
N ASN A 262 13.73 -2.38 8.11
CA ASN A 262 14.28 -1.35 8.98
C ASN A 262 14.49 -0.05 8.23
N SER A 263 14.38 1.07 8.93
CA SER A 263 14.40 2.39 8.29
C SER A 263 15.25 3.40 9.05
N LEU A 264 15.94 4.26 8.30
CA LEU A 264 16.69 5.38 8.84
C LEU A 264 15.83 6.64 8.87
N HIS A 265 15.84 7.30 10.01
CA HIS A 265 15.17 8.57 10.27
C HIS A 265 16.17 9.59 10.79
N GLY A 266 15.81 10.87 10.75
CA GLY A 266 16.73 11.96 11.11
C GLY A 266 17.58 12.44 9.93
N LYS A 267 18.49 13.38 10.22
CA LYS A 267 19.45 13.93 9.25
C LYS A 267 20.75 13.14 9.26
N GLU A 268 21.61 13.38 8.29
CA GLU A 268 22.97 12.82 8.28
C GLU A 268 23.71 13.24 9.57
N GLY A 269 24.39 12.29 10.22
CA GLY A 269 25.07 12.49 11.51
C GLY A 269 24.18 12.42 12.76
N GLU A 270 22.87 12.66 12.63
CA GLU A 270 21.89 12.68 13.74
C GLU A 270 20.75 11.67 13.51
N GLY A 271 21.03 10.61 12.75
CA GLY A 271 20.02 9.64 12.35
C GLY A 271 19.84 8.53 13.38
N PHE A 272 18.61 8.02 13.49
CA PHE A 272 18.30 6.81 14.26
C PHE A 272 17.66 5.75 13.35
N VAL A 273 17.91 4.48 13.67
CA VAL A 273 17.32 3.35 12.93
C VAL A 273 16.11 2.85 13.69
N VAL A 274 14.96 2.83 13.02
CA VAL A 274 13.81 2.07 13.48
C VAL A 274 14.01 0.61 13.06
N ALA A 275 14.44 -0.21 14.02
CA ALA A 275 14.62 -1.65 13.86
C ALA A 275 13.28 -2.38 13.96
N ALA A 276 12.42 -2.18 12.96
CA ALA A 276 11.07 -2.73 12.92
C ALA A 276 11.05 -4.27 13.04
N ASP A 277 12.08 -4.95 12.53
CA ASP A 277 12.23 -6.40 12.67
C ASP A 277 12.35 -6.84 14.14
N LEU A 278 13.19 -6.16 14.92
CA LEU A 278 13.37 -6.42 16.36
C LEU A 278 12.17 -5.96 17.19
N ILE A 279 11.59 -4.80 16.90
CA ILE A 279 10.38 -4.31 17.59
C ILE A 279 9.26 -5.35 17.46
N MET A 280 8.98 -5.80 16.24
CA MET A 280 7.92 -6.78 16.01
C MET A 280 8.25 -8.16 16.60
N ALA A 281 9.51 -8.57 16.59
CA ALA A 281 9.93 -9.83 17.21
C ALA A 281 9.71 -9.82 18.73
N GLU A 282 10.03 -8.72 19.40
CA GLU A 282 9.80 -8.58 20.84
C GLU A 282 8.30 -8.55 21.16
N LEU A 283 7.51 -7.80 20.39
CA LEU A 283 6.04 -7.80 20.51
C LEU A 283 5.44 -9.19 20.27
N ALA A 284 5.96 -9.95 19.31
CA ALA A 284 5.50 -11.32 19.05
C ALA A 284 5.82 -12.25 20.23
N THR A 285 7.00 -12.10 20.84
CA THR A 285 7.37 -12.83 22.05
C THR A 285 6.43 -12.49 23.21
N HIS A 286 6.12 -11.22 23.44
CA HIS A 286 5.14 -10.80 24.46
C HIS A 286 3.73 -11.36 24.23
N GLN A 287 3.31 -11.48 22.96
CA GLN A 287 2.02 -12.11 22.60
C GLN A 287 2.01 -13.63 22.88
N GLY A 288 3.17 -14.26 23.05
CA GLY A 288 3.32 -15.69 23.34
C GLY A 288 3.87 -16.52 22.18
N PHE A 289 4.24 -15.90 21.05
CA PHE A 289 4.93 -16.61 19.98
C PHE A 289 6.36 -16.98 20.37
N SER A 290 6.84 -18.13 19.90
CA SER A 290 8.27 -18.44 19.89
C SER A 290 8.88 -17.90 18.61
N VAL A 291 9.72 -16.87 18.70
CA VAL A 291 10.46 -16.34 17.55
C VAL A 291 11.66 -17.25 17.28
N ASP A 292 11.59 -18.01 16.20
CA ASP A 292 12.58 -19.05 15.87
C ASP A 292 13.82 -18.46 15.19
N ARG A 293 13.60 -17.53 14.24
CA ARG A 293 14.66 -17.05 13.34
C ARG A 293 14.34 -15.71 12.69
N LEU A 294 15.37 -14.93 12.43
CA LEU A 294 15.34 -13.73 11.60
C LEU A 294 16.38 -13.86 10.48
N ASP A 295 15.91 -13.90 9.23
CA ASP A 295 16.76 -13.97 8.04
C ASP A 295 16.79 -12.63 7.32
N VAL A 296 17.98 -12.20 6.89
CA VAL A 296 18.14 -10.97 6.10
C VAL A 296 17.80 -11.26 4.63
N ALA A 297 16.65 -10.77 4.15
CA ALA A 297 16.24 -10.93 2.75
C ALA A 297 17.09 -10.05 1.81
N ARG A 298 17.32 -8.79 2.19
CA ARG A 298 18.23 -7.87 1.48
C ARG A 298 18.74 -6.75 2.38
N ARG A 299 19.90 -6.20 2.01
CA ARG A 299 20.43 -4.97 2.63
C ARG A 299 19.89 -3.74 1.90
N LEU A 300 19.43 -2.76 2.67
CA LEU A 300 18.88 -1.51 2.15
C LEU A 300 19.99 -0.47 2.08
N HIS A 301 20.25 0.04 0.87
CA HIS A 301 21.29 1.04 0.64
C HIS A 301 20.70 2.45 0.66
N ARG A 302 21.29 3.33 1.48
CA ARG A 302 21.02 4.78 1.47
C ARG A 302 22.28 5.49 1.02
N ARG A 303 22.14 6.51 0.16
CA ARG A 303 23.28 7.27 -0.40
C ARG A 303 24.26 7.78 0.67
N HIS A 304 23.75 8.12 1.86
CA HIS A 304 24.51 8.73 2.96
C HIS A 304 24.57 7.86 4.23
N SER A 305 24.26 6.55 4.14
CA SER A 305 24.35 5.67 5.31
C SER A 305 24.68 4.23 4.92
N ARG A 306 25.66 3.67 5.63
CA ARG A 306 26.08 2.25 5.54
C ARG A 306 25.72 1.46 6.79
N SER A 307 24.72 1.92 7.56
CA SER A 307 24.34 1.22 8.79
C SER A 307 24.01 -0.25 8.48
N PRO A 308 24.68 -1.22 9.13
CA PRO A 308 24.44 -2.65 8.88
C PRO A 308 23.03 -3.10 9.30
N PHE A 309 22.32 -2.25 10.03
CA PHE A 309 20.95 -2.48 10.49
C PHE A 309 19.89 -2.07 9.47
N LEU A 310 20.28 -1.43 8.35
CA LEU A 310 19.37 -1.15 7.24
C LEU A 310 19.21 -2.38 6.37
N ARG A 311 18.14 -3.11 6.65
CA ARG A 311 17.82 -4.38 6.02
C ARG A 311 16.32 -4.60 5.94
N GLU A 312 15.93 -5.44 5.01
CA GLU A 312 14.63 -6.10 5.00
C GLU A 312 14.84 -7.53 5.48
N SER A 313 14.04 -7.93 6.46
CA SER A 313 14.17 -9.20 7.17
C SER A 313 12.89 -10.02 7.02
N VAL A 314 13.04 -11.33 6.93
CA VAL A 314 11.95 -12.29 7.13
C VAL A 314 12.06 -12.80 8.55
N VAL A 315 11.01 -12.64 9.34
CA VAL A 315 10.94 -13.17 10.71
C VAL A 315 10.03 -14.37 10.74
N PHE A 316 10.52 -15.45 11.34
CA PHE A 316 9.82 -16.72 11.51
C PHE A 316 9.51 -16.91 12.99
N ALA A 317 8.23 -17.08 13.30
CA ALA A 317 7.77 -17.37 14.64
C ALA A 317 6.71 -18.48 14.61
N ARG A 318 6.47 -19.14 15.74
CA ARG A 318 5.50 -20.22 15.86
C ARG A 318 4.63 -20.04 17.09
N LYS A 319 3.33 -20.36 16.96
CA LYS A 319 2.44 -20.53 18.11
C LYS A 319 2.78 -21.86 18.79
N PRO A 320 3.14 -21.90 20.08
CA PRO A 320 3.43 -23.15 20.78
C PRO A 320 2.30 -24.19 20.64
N ARG A 321 2.67 -25.48 20.69
CA ARG A 321 1.71 -26.58 20.42
C ARG A 321 0.74 -26.88 21.56
N ASN A 322 1.07 -26.51 22.81
CA ASN A 322 0.41 -26.92 24.06
C ASN A 322 -0.31 -28.27 23.98
#